data_AF-G3HEC3-F1
#
_entry.id   AF-G3HEC3-F1
#
_cell.length_a   1.000
_cell.length_b   1.000
_cell.length_c   1.000
_cell.angle_alpha   90.00
_cell.angle_beta   90.00
_cell.angle_gamma   90.00
#
_symmetry.space_group_name_H-M   'P 1'
#
loop_
_entity.id
_entity.type
_entity.pdbx_description
1 polymer ?
#
loop_
_entity_poly.entity_id
_entity_poly.type
_entity_poly.pdbx_seq_one_letter_code
_entity_poly.pdbx_strand_id
1 'polypeptide(L)'
;MLCWSPPKAFSSGGSQILEECDFKEEDFGLFQLAGQRCIDDGHVDQLLEIIQDEKNKTIIKSMGWNLVGPVVRCLLRNGEEDKREDCFLMFDLLLKHAYEVTTSNNLVSVAVLQKLPNNKAYSVGLALSTLWSQLSLLPVPYSEEQIQTDDYGLCQCCKALIEFIRPFVEEVIDNKENKENEKLKDELLKFPSYLLQLNMEHIELFLQRTEQSIFSKGLELLENSLLRLEDSSLLYQYLEIKSFLAVPQVLHSALFTFDLIESVLARVEELIEIKTKSTSEENVGIK
;
A
#
# COMPACT_ATOMS: atom_id res chain seq x y z
N MET A 1 23.20 37.49 4.68
CA MET A 1 23.53 38.01 6.03
C MET A 1 22.21 38.35 6.70
N LEU A 2 21.95 37.80 7.89
CA LEU A 2 20.64 37.55 8.56
C LEU A 2 20.01 36.21 8.10
N CYS A 3 19.61 35.26 8.95
CA CYS A 3 19.65 35.18 10.41
C CYS A 3 19.48 33.70 10.85
N TRP A 4 20.57 32.93 10.91
CA TRP A 4 20.64 31.84 11.87
C TRP A 4 21.30 32.40 13.12
N SER A 5 20.48 32.89 14.06
CA SER A 5 20.90 33.10 15.43
C SER A 5 20.41 31.89 16.21
N PRO A 6 21.27 30.89 16.44
CA PRO A 6 20.86 29.73 17.19
C PRO A 6 20.45 30.16 18.62
N PRO A 7 19.53 29.41 19.28
CA PRO A 7 19.07 29.74 20.64
C PRO A 7 20.27 29.94 21.58
N LYS A 8 20.16 30.80 22.59
CA LYS A 8 21.25 31.21 23.50
C LYS A 8 22.04 30.08 24.20
N ALA A 9 21.66 28.81 24.05
CA ALA A 9 22.50 27.65 24.35
C ALA A 9 23.75 27.54 23.44
N PHE A 10 23.76 28.20 22.28
CA PHE A 10 24.78 28.08 21.24
C PHE A 10 25.83 29.21 21.22
N SER A 11 25.82 30.14 22.19
CA SER A 11 26.67 31.34 22.14
C SER A 11 27.58 31.57 23.35
N SER A 12 27.82 30.57 24.21
CA SER A 12 28.91 30.66 25.20
C SER A 12 30.14 29.91 24.69
N GLY A 13 31.17 30.68 24.37
CA GLY A 13 32.43 30.19 23.83
C GLY A 13 33.06 29.07 24.65
N GLY A 14 33.49 28.06 23.92
CA GLY A 14 34.21 26.89 24.41
C GLY A 14 33.86 25.74 23.48
N SER A 15 34.86 25.09 22.87
CA SER A 15 34.67 23.82 22.18
C SER A 15 34.07 22.80 23.15
N GLN A 16 32.75 22.73 23.23
CA GLN A 16 32.03 21.61 23.82
C GLN A 16 31.41 20.86 22.66
N ILE A 17 31.92 19.65 22.48
CA ILE A 17 31.27 18.60 21.70
C ILE A 17 29.93 18.39 22.41
N LEU A 18 28.84 18.92 21.85
CA LEU A 18 27.50 18.70 22.38
C LEU A 18 27.23 17.19 22.30
N GLU A 19 26.92 16.57 23.43
CA GLU A 19 26.47 15.17 23.49
C GLU A 19 24.94 15.12 23.27
N GLU A 20 24.42 13.98 22.80
CA GLU A 20 22.97 13.75 22.51
C GLU A 20 22.04 14.14 23.69
N CYS A 21 22.56 14.21 24.91
CA CYS A 21 21.83 14.48 26.15
C CYS A 21 21.54 15.96 26.46
N ASP A 22 22.08 16.92 25.69
CA ASP A 22 22.00 18.36 26.02
C ASP A 22 20.80 19.10 25.39
N PHE A 23 20.03 18.44 24.52
CA PHE A 23 18.93 19.08 23.77
C PHE A 23 17.59 19.04 24.51
N LYS A 24 16.91 20.18 24.59
CA LYS A 24 15.54 20.29 25.14
C LYS A 24 14.51 20.09 24.05
N GLU A 25 13.31 19.65 24.41
CA GLU A 25 12.18 19.48 23.48
C GLU A 25 11.89 20.74 22.63
N GLU A 26 12.04 21.92 23.21
CA GLU A 26 11.90 23.22 22.54
C GLU A 26 12.91 23.42 21.39
N ASP A 27 14.13 22.88 21.52
CA ASP A 27 15.19 23.01 20.53
C ASP A 27 14.84 22.26 19.24
N PHE A 28 14.15 21.11 19.34
CA PHE A 28 13.67 20.34 18.19
C PHE A 28 12.65 21.14 17.36
N GLY A 29 11.70 21.80 18.04
CA GLY A 29 10.69 22.64 17.39
C GLY A 29 11.29 23.87 16.71
N LEU A 30 12.25 24.54 17.38
CA LEU A 30 12.97 25.68 16.81
C LEU A 30 13.82 25.29 15.60
N PHE A 31 14.50 24.14 15.67
CA PHE A 31 15.28 23.60 14.56
C PHE A 31 14.40 23.29 13.36
N GLN A 32 13.26 22.60 13.57
CA GLN A 32 12.30 22.31 12.51
C GLN A 32 11.78 23.59 11.85
N LEU A 33 11.38 24.58 12.65
CA LEU A 33 10.83 25.83 12.14
C LEU A 33 11.87 26.62 11.35
N ALA A 34 13.12 26.66 11.82
CA ALA A 34 14.20 27.33 11.12
C ALA A 34 14.51 26.65 9.77
N GLY A 35 14.63 25.33 9.76
CA GLY A 35 14.88 24.59 8.51
C GLY A 35 13.71 24.67 7.53
N GLN A 36 12.46 24.62 8.02
CA GLN A 36 11.27 24.85 7.19
C GLN A 36 11.32 26.23 6.52
N ARG A 37 11.69 27.30 7.25
CA ARG A 37 11.84 28.64 6.67
C ARG A 37 12.93 28.70 5.62
N CYS A 38 14.08 28.06 5.84
CA CYS A 38 15.15 27.99 4.84
C CYS A 38 14.67 27.34 3.53
N ILE A 39 13.86 26.28 3.63
CA ILE A 39 13.25 25.61 2.48
C ILE A 39 12.23 26.52 1.79
N ASP A 40 11.33 27.14 2.56
CA ASP A 40 10.27 28.01 2.04
C ASP A 40 10.82 29.29 1.37
N ASP A 41 11.94 29.81 1.88
CA ASP A 41 12.64 30.99 1.35
C ASP A 41 13.58 30.65 0.16
N GLY A 42 13.69 29.36 -0.20
CA GLY A 42 14.48 28.89 -1.34
C GLY A 42 15.99 28.76 -1.10
N HIS A 43 16.43 28.75 0.17
CA HIS A 43 17.82 28.57 0.60
C HIS A 43 18.14 27.10 0.88
N VAL A 44 17.76 26.21 -0.05
CA VAL A 44 17.94 24.75 0.06
C VAL A 44 19.42 24.38 -0.01
N ASP A 45 20.17 25.06 -0.88
CA ASP A 45 21.62 24.95 -1.06
C ASP A 45 22.39 25.18 0.26
N GLN A 46 22.09 26.29 0.94
CA GLN A 46 22.73 26.65 2.20
C GLN A 46 22.35 25.68 3.33
N LEU A 47 21.09 25.22 3.35
CA LEU A 47 20.66 24.23 4.33
C LEU A 47 21.36 22.88 4.10
N LEU A 48 21.54 22.48 2.84
CA LEU A 48 22.26 21.27 2.45
C LEU A 48 23.73 21.34 2.88
N GLU A 49 24.41 22.47 2.67
CA GLU A 49 25.79 22.67 3.16
C GLU A 49 25.89 22.53 4.69
N ILE A 50 24.93 23.07 5.43
CA ILE A 50 24.87 22.96 6.91
C ILE A 50 24.70 21.49 7.35
N ILE A 51 23.86 20.74 6.65
CA ILE A 51 23.61 19.32 6.94
C ILE A 51 24.83 18.45 6.60
N GLN A 52 25.60 18.81 5.57
CA GLN A 52 26.81 18.11 5.16
C GLN A 52 28.04 18.42 6.05
N ASP A 53 28.03 19.51 6.82
CA ASP A 53 29.15 19.86 7.70
C ASP A 53 29.30 18.85 8.85
N GLU A 54 30.43 18.15 8.88
CA GLU A 54 30.78 17.17 9.93
C GLU A 54 30.75 17.77 11.34
N LYS A 55 30.91 19.09 11.50
CA LYS A 55 30.77 19.75 12.81
C LYS A 55 29.34 19.69 13.34
N ASN A 56 28.35 19.61 12.46
CA ASN A 56 26.94 19.57 12.81
C ASN A 56 26.42 18.14 12.94
N LYS A 57 27.27 17.11 12.74
CA LYS A 57 26.87 15.70 12.69
C LYS A 57 26.02 15.25 13.88
N THR A 58 26.39 15.62 15.10
CA THR A 58 25.61 15.25 16.30
C THR A 58 24.22 15.87 16.27
N ILE A 59 24.12 17.14 15.89
CA ILE A 59 22.83 17.85 15.75
C ILE A 59 21.97 17.20 14.68
N ILE A 60 22.54 16.89 13.52
CA ILE A 60 21.80 16.25 12.42
C ILE A 60 21.34 14.85 12.80
N LYS A 61 22.17 14.07 13.51
CA LYS A 61 21.80 12.75 14.01
C LYS A 61 20.64 12.81 15.02
N SER A 62 20.63 13.80 15.90
CA SER A 62 19.58 13.95 16.93
C SER A 62 18.31 14.64 16.43
N MET A 63 18.43 15.71 15.65
CA MET A 63 17.34 16.63 15.30
C MET A 63 17.00 16.64 13.80
N GLY A 64 17.87 16.09 12.94
CA GLY A 64 17.71 16.12 11.49
C GLY A 64 16.41 15.49 10.98
N TRP A 65 15.90 14.47 11.68
CA TRP A 65 14.64 13.82 11.34
C TRP A 65 13.44 14.79 11.27
N ASN A 66 13.46 15.86 12.07
CA ASN A 66 12.37 16.85 12.07
C ASN A 66 12.27 17.63 10.75
N LEU A 67 13.34 17.63 9.94
CA LEU A 67 13.35 18.26 8.62
C LEU A 67 12.78 17.35 7.52
N VAL A 68 12.61 16.05 7.76
CA VAL A 68 12.09 15.11 6.75
C VAL A 68 10.72 15.54 6.22
N GLY A 69 9.78 15.89 7.10
CA GLY A 69 8.46 16.40 6.69
C GLY A 69 8.52 17.67 5.82
N PRO A 70 9.21 18.73 6.26
CA PRO A 70 9.54 19.90 5.45
C PRO A 70 10.14 19.57 4.07
N VAL A 71 11.17 18.71 4.00
CA VAL A 71 11.85 18.35 2.75
C VAL A 71 10.93 17.57 1.81
N VAL A 72 10.17 16.59 2.32
CA VAL A 72 9.19 15.83 1.52
C VAL A 72 8.13 16.75 0.94
N ARG A 73 7.62 17.72 1.72
CA ARG A 73 6.68 18.72 1.20
C ARG A 73 7.29 19.58 0.10
N CYS A 74 8.58 19.89 0.18
CA CYS A 74 9.28 20.60 -0.89
C CYS A 74 9.41 19.75 -2.16
N LEU A 75 9.80 18.47 -2.03
CA LEU A 75 9.89 17.53 -3.15
C LEU A 75 8.56 17.32 -3.88
N LEU A 76 7.46 17.26 -3.12
CA LEU A 76 6.10 17.09 -3.63
C LEU A 76 5.54 18.38 -4.27
N ARG A 77 6.13 19.54 -4.00
CA ARG A 77 5.70 20.81 -4.61
C ARG A 77 6.20 20.83 -6.05
N ASN A 78 5.31 21.01 -7.02
CA ASN A 78 5.68 21.20 -8.42
C ASN A 78 6.48 22.51 -8.56
N GLY A 79 7.81 22.39 -8.60
CA GLY A 79 8.77 23.49 -8.67
C GLY A 79 9.97 23.14 -9.56
N GLU A 80 10.87 24.12 -9.72
CA GLU A 80 12.08 24.07 -10.56
C GLU A 80 12.92 22.79 -10.32
N GLU A 81 13.32 22.11 -11.41
CA GLU A 81 14.04 20.83 -11.37
C GLU A 81 15.38 20.91 -10.60
N ASP A 82 16.12 22.02 -10.70
CA ASP A 82 17.42 22.18 -10.02
C ASP A 82 17.29 22.12 -8.48
N LYS A 83 16.22 22.69 -7.91
CA LYS A 83 15.97 22.65 -6.45
C LYS A 83 15.51 21.27 -5.97
N ARG A 84 14.99 20.45 -6.88
CA ARG A 84 14.51 19.10 -6.59
C ARG A 84 15.67 18.15 -6.33
N GLU A 85 16.78 18.29 -7.06
CA GLU A 85 17.98 17.47 -6.85
C GLU A 85 18.62 17.73 -5.47
N ASP A 86 18.78 19.00 -5.08
CA ASP A 86 19.27 19.37 -3.74
C ASP A 86 18.35 18.88 -2.62
N CYS A 87 17.03 18.98 -2.82
CA CYS A 87 16.05 18.44 -1.87
C CYS A 87 16.15 16.91 -1.75
N PHE A 88 16.41 16.20 -2.86
CA PHE A 88 16.60 14.76 -2.85
C PHE A 88 17.88 14.37 -2.13
N LEU A 89 18.99 15.06 -2.41
CA LEU A 89 20.26 14.87 -1.71
C LEU A 89 20.10 15.12 -0.20
N MET A 90 19.39 16.19 0.18
CA MET A 90 19.10 16.49 1.57
C MET A 90 18.27 15.39 2.24
N PHE A 91 17.22 14.90 1.57
CA PHE A 91 16.39 13.80 2.07
C PHE A 91 17.21 12.53 2.31
N ASP A 92 18.06 12.14 1.34
CA ASP A 92 18.94 10.97 1.45
C ASP A 92 19.94 11.11 2.60
N LEU A 93 20.57 12.28 2.74
CA LEU A 93 21.49 12.59 3.84
C LEU A 93 20.82 12.51 5.21
N LEU A 94 19.61 13.06 5.36
CA LEU A 94 18.87 13.01 6.62
C LEU A 94 18.51 11.56 7.01
N LEU A 95 18.10 10.75 6.04
CA LEU A 95 17.79 9.33 6.27
C LEU A 95 19.04 8.52 6.60
N LYS A 96 20.15 8.79 5.91
CA LYS A 96 21.45 8.19 6.20
C LYS A 96 21.95 8.52 7.60
N HIS A 97 21.78 9.75 8.07
CA HIS A 97 22.24 10.14 9.42
C HIS A 97 21.31 9.62 10.53
N ALA A 98 20.01 9.55 10.28
CA ALA A 98 19.05 9.07 11.27
C ALA A 98 19.08 7.54 11.44
N TYR A 99 19.40 6.78 10.38
CA TYR A 99 19.28 5.31 10.39
C TYR A 99 20.46 4.55 9.76
N GLU A 100 21.56 5.21 9.39
CA GLU A 100 22.72 4.61 8.71
C GLU A 100 22.35 3.84 7.43
N VAL A 101 21.35 4.30 6.68
CA VAL A 101 20.86 3.64 5.45
C VAL A 101 21.58 4.17 4.21
N THR A 102 22.00 3.29 3.30
CA THR A 102 22.55 3.65 1.98
C THR A 102 21.88 2.79 0.91
N THR A 103 20.90 3.33 0.18
CA THR A 103 20.47 2.78 -1.12
C THR A 103 19.46 3.70 -1.82
N SER A 104 19.45 3.60 -3.15
CA SER A 104 18.74 4.44 -4.11
C SER A 104 17.21 4.49 -3.98
N ASN A 105 16.73 5.73 -3.87
CA ASN A 105 15.47 6.37 -4.28
C ASN A 105 14.10 5.77 -3.89
N ASN A 106 13.91 4.45 -3.91
CA ASN A 106 12.67 3.80 -3.41
C ASN A 106 12.93 2.86 -2.23
N LEU A 107 14.21 2.55 -1.98
CA LEU A 107 14.65 1.61 -0.96
C LEU A 107 14.80 2.24 0.43
N VAL A 108 14.70 3.56 0.54
CA VAL A 108 15.05 4.24 1.80
C VAL A 108 14.07 3.91 2.92
N SER A 109 12.76 3.94 2.67
CA SER A 109 11.74 3.55 3.65
C SER A 109 11.81 2.05 4.00
N VAL A 110 12.04 1.19 3.00
CA VAL A 110 12.22 -0.27 3.23
C VAL A 110 13.47 -0.55 4.06
N ALA A 111 14.61 0.06 3.70
CA ALA A 111 15.89 -0.18 4.36
C ALA A 111 15.94 0.41 5.78
N VAL A 112 15.25 1.53 6.04
CA VAL A 112 15.04 2.06 7.40
C VAL A 112 14.27 1.03 8.24
N LEU A 113 13.16 0.50 7.72
CA LEU A 113 12.33 -0.48 8.43
C LEU A 113 13.03 -1.84 8.61
N GLN A 114 13.80 -2.30 7.62
CA GLN A 114 14.57 -3.54 7.68
C GLN A 114 15.66 -3.52 8.76
N LYS A 115 16.24 -2.35 9.02
CA LYS A 115 17.28 -2.17 10.05
C LYS A 115 16.74 -1.98 11.47
N LEU A 116 15.42 -1.89 11.66
CA LEU A 116 14.85 -1.77 13.00
C LEU A 116 15.07 -3.05 13.81
N PRO A 117 15.81 -2.99 14.94
CA PRO A 117 16.13 -4.17 15.73
C PRO A 117 14.92 -4.67 16.54
N ASN A 118 13.97 -3.80 16.86
CA ASN A 118 12.75 -4.08 17.62
C ASN A 118 11.56 -3.36 16.99
N ASN A 119 10.35 -3.92 17.15
CA ASN A 119 9.09 -3.36 16.64
C ASN A 119 9.07 -3.17 15.11
N LYS A 120 9.86 -3.96 14.38
CA LYS A 120 9.85 -3.98 12.92
C LYS A 120 8.45 -4.35 12.42
N ALA A 121 7.88 -5.42 12.97
CA ALA A 121 6.55 -5.89 12.61
C ALA A 121 5.50 -4.79 12.77
N TYR A 122 5.47 -4.16 13.94
CA TYR A 122 4.56 -3.04 14.22
C TYR A 122 4.75 -1.86 13.25
N SER A 123 6.00 -1.48 12.97
CA SER A 123 6.30 -0.35 12.10
C SER A 123 5.91 -0.62 10.64
N VAL A 124 6.18 -1.83 10.16
CA VAL A 124 5.73 -2.29 8.83
C VAL A 124 4.20 -2.34 8.78
N GLY A 125 3.54 -2.90 9.79
CA GLY A 125 2.08 -2.94 9.88
C GLY A 125 1.43 -1.55 9.86
N LEU A 126 2.00 -0.59 10.60
CA LEU A 126 1.54 0.80 10.59
C LEU A 126 1.75 1.46 9.22
N ALA A 127 2.91 1.25 8.59
CA ALA A 127 3.18 1.77 7.25
C ALA A 127 2.20 1.20 6.21
N LEU A 128 1.97 -0.11 6.23
CA LEU A 128 1.02 -0.78 5.34
C LEU A 128 -0.41 -0.31 5.56
N SER A 129 -0.85 -0.18 6.82
CA SER A 129 -2.19 0.33 7.15
C SER A 129 -2.38 1.77 6.68
N THR A 130 -1.35 2.60 6.83
CA THR A 130 -1.39 4.00 6.40
C THR A 130 -1.40 4.10 4.88
N LEU A 131 -0.51 3.40 4.19
CA LEU A 131 -0.46 3.36 2.72
C LEU A 131 -1.79 2.85 2.16
N TRP A 132 -2.35 1.80 2.75
CA TRP A 132 -3.66 1.29 2.40
C TRP A 132 -4.75 2.35 2.52
N SER A 133 -4.83 3.04 3.67
CA SER A 133 -5.85 4.06 3.92
C SER A 133 -5.84 5.21 2.91
N GLN A 134 -4.68 5.50 2.32
CA GLN A 134 -4.55 6.50 1.26
C GLN A 134 -4.88 5.90 -0.11
N LEU A 135 -4.41 4.69 -0.40
CA LEU A 135 -4.65 4.00 -1.66
C LEU A 135 -6.14 3.74 -1.88
N SER A 136 -6.87 3.41 -0.82
CA SER A 136 -8.32 3.16 -0.86
C SER A 136 -9.16 4.40 -1.20
N LEU A 137 -8.58 5.60 -1.19
CA LEU A 137 -9.24 6.84 -1.58
C LEU A 137 -9.11 7.15 -3.08
N LEU A 138 -8.21 6.47 -3.79
CA LEU A 138 -7.99 6.72 -5.21
C LEU A 138 -9.08 6.06 -6.06
N PRO A 139 -9.56 6.72 -7.11
CA PRO A 139 -10.57 6.14 -8.00
C PRO A 139 -9.96 4.97 -8.76
N VAL A 140 -10.71 3.86 -8.85
CA VAL A 140 -10.21 2.66 -9.53
C VAL A 140 -10.50 2.73 -11.03
N PRO A 141 -9.51 2.46 -11.91
CA PRO A 141 -9.72 2.50 -13.35
C PRO A 141 -10.53 1.30 -13.85
N TYR A 142 -11.45 1.53 -14.79
CA TYR A 142 -12.35 0.49 -15.34
C TYR A 142 -12.13 0.22 -16.84
N SER A 143 -11.25 0.97 -17.49
CA SER A 143 -10.94 0.85 -18.93
C SER A 143 -9.43 0.78 -19.17
N GLU A 144 -9.03 0.19 -20.28
CA GLU A 144 -7.61 0.10 -20.67
C GLU A 144 -6.97 1.49 -20.80
N GLU A 145 -7.71 2.48 -21.30
CA GLU A 145 -7.27 3.87 -21.42
C GLU A 145 -6.97 4.49 -20.05
N GLN A 146 -7.84 4.26 -19.05
CA GLN A 146 -7.62 4.74 -17.68
C GLN A 146 -6.44 4.04 -17.00
N ILE A 147 -6.24 2.74 -17.25
CA ILE A 147 -5.10 1.97 -16.71
C ILE A 147 -3.78 2.47 -17.33
N GLN A 148 -3.78 2.76 -18.64
CA GLN A 148 -2.58 3.25 -19.32
C GLN A 148 -2.23 4.68 -18.93
N THR A 149 -3.22 5.54 -18.79
CA THR A 149 -3.01 6.95 -18.43
C THR A 149 -2.64 7.09 -16.95
N ASP A 150 -3.25 6.28 -16.09
CA ASP A 150 -3.04 6.25 -14.63
C ASP A 150 -3.04 7.66 -14.02
N ASP A 151 -4.02 8.48 -14.39
CA ASP A 151 -4.11 9.91 -14.02
C ASP A 151 -3.98 10.16 -12.50
N TYR A 152 -4.46 9.21 -11.71
CA TYR A 152 -4.45 9.25 -10.25
C TYR A 152 -3.31 8.43 -9.62
N GLY A 153 -2.49 7.74 -10.43
CA GLY A 153 -1.32 6.99 -10.00
C GLY A 153 -1.60 5.69 -9.26
N LEU A 154 -2.85 5.20 -9.23
CA LEU A 154 -3.22 4.00 -8.49
C LEU A 154 -2.44 2.77 -8.96
N CYS A 155 -2.27 2.59 -10.28
CA CYS A 155 -1.54 1.44 -10.81
C CYS A 155 -0.05 1.50 -10.43
N GLN A 156 0.57 2.67 -10.53
CA GLN A 156 1.95 2.89 -10.09
C GLN A 156 2.11 2.69 -8.58
N CYS A 157 1.20 3.20 -7.76
CA CYS A 157 1.21 3.00 -6.32
C CYS A 157 1.07 1.53 -5.93
N CYS A 158 0.18 0.78 -6.58
CA CYS A 158 0.05 -0.67 -6.38
C CYS A 158 1.36 -1.40 -6.72
N LYS A 159 2.00 -1.05 -7.84
CA LYS A 159 3.30 -1.63 -8.22
C LYS A 159 4.39 -1.32 -7.18
N ALA A 160 4.50 -0.07 -6.76
CA ALA A 160 5.46 0.37 -5.75
C ALA A 160 5.20 -0.31 -4.39
N LEU A 161 3.94 -0.53 -4.03
CA LEU A 161 3.55 -1.22 -2.80
C LEU A 161 3.97 -2.70 -2.82
N ILE A 162 3.84 -3.37 -3.95
CA ILE A 162 4.36 -4.74 -4.12
C ILE A 162 5.88 -4.77 -4.02
N GLU A 163 6.58 -3.80 -4.63
CA GLU A 163 8.04 -3.67 -4.51
C GLU A 163 8.46 -3.38 -3.05
N PHE A 164 7.69 -2.59 -2.31
CA PHE A 164 7.89 -2.30 -0.89
C PHE A 164 7.69 -3.53 0.01
N ILE A 165 6.65 -4.33 -0.24
CA ILE A 165 6.30 -5.49 0.59
C ILE A 165 7.25 -6.67 0.37
N ARG A 166 7.72 -6.87 -0.87
CA ARG A 166 8.48 -8.04 -1.30
C ARG A 166 9.64 -8.42 -0.36
N PRO A 167 10.52 -7.50 0.07
CA PRO A 167 11.66 -7.86 0.91
C PRO A 167 11.26 -8.37 2.30
N PHE A 168 10.11 -7.94 2.84
CA PHE A 168 9.60 -8.42 4.13
C PHE A 168 8.97 -9.81 4.01
N VAL A 169 8.34 -10.11 2.87
CA VAL A 169 7.82 -11.45 2.57
C VAL A 169 8.98 -12.45 2.44
N GLU A 170 10.03 -12.07 1.71
CA GLU A 170 11.26 -12.88 1.59
C GLU A 170 11.91 -13.11 2.96
N GLU A 171 12.01 -12.08 3.81
CA GLU A 171 12.54 -12.18 5.18
C GLU A 171 11.77 -13.20 6.05
N VAL A 172 10.45 -13.20 5.98
CA VAL A 172 9.59 -14.13 6.73
C VAL A 172 9.69 -15.57 6.19
N ILE A 173 9.87 -15.73 4.87
CA ILE A 173 10.03 -17.05 4.25
C ILE A 173 11.36 -17.69 4.68
N ASP A 174 12.43 -16.91 4.70
CA ASP A 174 13.79 -17.39 4.95
C ASP A 174 14.07 -17.69 6.44
N ASN A 175 13.42 -16.98 7.38
CA ASN A 175 13.69 -17.08 8.82
C ASN A 175 12.42 -17.33 9.66
N LYS A 176 11.85 -18.53 9.56
CA LYS A 176 10.56 -18.87 10.22
C LYS A 176 10.61 -18.95 11.76
N GLU A 177 11.78 -19.15 12.37
CA GLU A 177 11.90 -19.38 13.83
C GLU A 177 12.08 -18.09 14.65
N ASN A 178 12.10 -16.91 14.01
CA ASN A 178 12.21 -15.63 14.71
C ASN A 178 10.82 -15.16 15.18
N LYS A 179 10.65 -14.94 16.49
CA LYS A 179 9.40 -14.41 17.09
C LYS A 179 8.96 -13.06 16.53
N GLU A 180 9.90 -12.22 16.07
CA GLU A 180 9.55 -10.97 15.40
C GLU A 180 9.03 -11.21 13.97
N ASN A 181 9.48 -12.29 13.30
CA ASN A 181 8.97 -12.68 11.99
C ASN A 181 7.58 -13.28 12.05
N GLU A 182 7.19 -13.94 13.15
CA GLU A 182 5.79 -14.34 13.36
C GLU A 182 4.86 -13.12 13.39
N LYS A 183 5.21 -12.08 14.16
CA LYS A 183 4.42 -10.85 14.19
C LYS A 183 4.43 -10.14 12.83
N LEU A 184 5.56 -10.13 12.14
CA LEU A 184 5.66 -9.54 10.80
C LEU A 184 4.77 -10.30 9.81
N LYS A 185 4.74 -11.63 9.89
CA LYS A 185 3.82 -12.47 9.13
C LYS A 185 2.37 -12.09 9.39
N ASP A 186 1.98 -11.93 10.67
CA ASP A 186 0.62 -11.52 11.03
C ASP A 186 0.24 -10.16 10.42
N GLU A 187 1.15 -9.18 10.44
CA GLU A 187 0.92 -7.88 9.81
C GLU A 187 0.83 -7.97 8.28
N LEU A 188 1.66 -8.79 7.64
CA LEU A 188 1.64 -9.02 6.19
C LEU A 188 0.37 -9.75 5.74
N LEU A 189 -0.15 -10.68 6.56
CA LEU A 189 -1.38 -11.44 6.27
C LEU A 189 -2.65 -10.59 6.37
N LYS A 190 -2.59 -9.38 6.94
CA LYS A 190 -3.71 -8.41 6.85
C LYS A 190 -3.86 -7.84 5.45
N PHE A 191 -2.79 -7.87 4.64
CA PHE A 191 -2.77 -7.26 3.31
C PHE A 191 -3.71 -7.92 2.29
N PRO A 192 -3.83 -9.26 2.20
CA PRO A 192 -4.89 -9.90 1.44
C PRO A 192 -6.30 -9.40 1.78
N SER A 193 -6.60 -9.17 3.05
CA SER A 193 -7.91 -8.64 3.50
C SER A 193 -8.12 -7.20 3.04
N TYR A 194 -7.06 -6.41 2.94
CA TYR A 194 -7.09 -5.10 2.29
C TYR A 194 -7.40 -5.25 0.81
N LEU A 195 -6.60 -6.01 0.05
CA LEU A 195 -6.84 -6.23 -1.39
C LEU A 195 -8.25 -6.72 -1.70
N LEU A 196 -8.82 -7.60 -0.86
CA LEU A 196 -10.21 -8.03 -1.02
C LEU A 196 -11.18 -6.85 -0.94
N GLN A 197 -11.01 -5.91 -0.01
CA GLN A 197 -11.90 -4.75 0.11
C GLN A 197 -11.94 -3.92 -1.17
N LEU A 198 -10.79 -3.65 -1.81
CA LEU A 198 -10.75 -2.99 -3.11
C LEU A 198 -11.41 -3.85 -4.20
N ASN A 199 -11.04 -5.13 -4.27
CA ASN A 199 -11.51 -6.01 -5.33
C ASN A 199 -13.02 -6.26 -5.26
N MET A 200 -13.64 -6.23 -4.08
CA MET A 200 -15.06 -6.54 -3.93
C MET A 200 -15.98 -5.59 -4.69
N GLU A 201 -15.62 -4.31 -4.83
CA GLU A 201 -16.36 -3.36 -5.66
C GLU A 201 -16.26 -3.73 -7.16
N HIS A 202 -15.09 -4.17 -7.63
CA HIS A 202 -14.91 -4.64 -9.00
C HIS A 202 -15.63 -5.95 -9.28
N ILE A 203 -15.57 -6.87 -8.32
CA ILE A 203 -16.25 -8.15 -8.39
C ILE A 203 -17.76 -7.90 -8.49
N GLU A 204 -18.34 -7.02 -7.67
CA GLU A 204 -19.76 -6.64 -7.78
C GLU A 204 -20.09 -6.16 -9.20
N LEU A 205 -19.29 -5.24 -9.75
CA LEU A 205 -19.53 -4.71 -11.09
C LEU A 205 -19.40 -5.77 -12.20
N PHE A 206 -18.40 -6.65 -12.12
CA PHE A 206 -18.24 -7.73 -13.10
C PHE A 206 -19.37 -8.75 -13.03
N LEU A 207 -19.81 -9.10 -11.82
CA LEU A 207 -20.89 -10.07 -11.63
C LEU A 207 -22.28 -9.50 -11.99
N GLN A 208 -22.43 -8.17 -12.05
CA GLN A 208 -23.66 -7.54 -12.58
C GLN A 208 -23.74 -7.54 -14.11
N ARG A 209 -22.66 -7.87 -14.83
CA ARG A 209 -22.67 -7.92 -16.30
C ARG A 209 -23.27 -9.22 -16.81
N THR A 210 -24.05 -9.12 -17.88
CA THR A 210 -24.68 -10.27 -18.55
C THR A 210 -23.75 -10.99 -19.52
N GLU A 211 -22.60 -10.41 -19.82
CA GLU A 211 -21.60 -10.97 -20.73
C GLU A 211 -20.81 -12.09 -20.02
N GLN A 212 -20.91 -13.32 -20.53
CA GLN A 212 -20.29 -14.50 -19.91
C GLN A 212 -18.78 -14.34 -19.68
N SER A 213 -18.06 -13.72 -20.64
CA SER A 213 -16.62 -13.49 -20.52
C SER A 213 -16.26 -12.51 -19.40
N ILE A 214 -17.11 -11.51 -19.12
CA ILE A 214 -16.90 -10.53 -18.05
C ILE A 214 -17.30 -11.13 -16.71
N PHE A 215 -18.43 -11.83 -16.65
CA PHE A 215 -18.90 -12.52 -15.46
C PHE A 215 -17.86 -13.56 -14.97
N SER A 216 -17.29 -14.33 -15.90
CA SER A 216 -16.22 -15.30 -15.58
C SER A 216 -14.97 -14.64 -15.00
N LYS A 217 -14.57 -13.47 -15.49
CA LYS A 217 -13.44 -12.71 -14.92
C LYS A 217 -13.74 -12.22 -13.49
N GLY A 218 -14.99 -11.84 -13.23
CA GLY A 218 -15.46 -11.48 -11.88
C GLY A 218 -15.36 -12.66 -10.91
N LEU A 219 -15.77 -13.86 -11.35
CA LEU A 219 -15.65 -15.08 -10.55
C LEU A 219 -14.18 -15.45 -10.28
N GLU A 220 -13.33 -15.41 -11.31
CA GLU A 220 -11.90 -15.71 -11.17
C GLU A 220 -11.21 -14.72 -10.21
N LEU A 221 -11.56 -13.44 -10.27
CA LEU A 221 -11.03 -12.43 -9.36
C LEU A 221 -11.48 -12.66 -7.92
N LEU A 222 -12.74 -13.06 -7.71
CA LEU A 222 -13.28 -13.40 -6.39
C LEU A 222 -12.59 -14.63 -5.81
N GLU A 223 -12.48 -15.70 -6.59
CA GLU A 223 -11.80 -16.94 -6.19
C GLU A 223 -10.35 -16.66 -5.80
N ASN A 224 -9.61 -15.94 -6.65
CA ASN A 224 -8.21 -15.57 -6.37
C ASN A 224 -8.05 -14.69 -5.14
N SER A 225 -9.04 -13.85 -4.83
CA SER A 225 -9.01 -12.98 -3.64
C SER A 225 -9.30 -13.77 -2.37
N LEU A 226 -10.24 -14.73 -2.41
CA LEU A 226 -10.61 -15.58 -1.27
C LEU A 226 -9.56 -16.66 -0.97
N LEU A 227 -8.92 -17.23 -1.99
CA LEU A 227 -7.87 -18.25 -1.83
C LEU A 227 -6.66 -17.79 -1.00
N ARG A 228 -6.45 -16.46 -0.90
CA ARG A 228 -5.34 -15.85 -0.17
C ARG A 228 -5.66 -15.56 1.30
N LEU A 229 -6.89 -15.80 1.73
CA LEU A 229 -7.35 -15.52 3.09
C LEU A 229 -7.33 -16.79 3.95
N GLU A 230 -7.01 -16.61 5.22
CA GLU A 230 -7.15 -17.68 6.20
C GLU A 230 -8.63 -17.88 6.56
N ASP A 231 -9.01 -19.11 6.90
CA ASP A 231 -10.37 -19.43 7.32
C ASP A 231 -10.77 -18.56 8.52
N SER A 232 -11.99 -18.01 8.48
CA SER A 232 -12.53 -17.16 9.55
C SER A 232 -11.74 -15.87 9.83
N SER A 233 -10.89 -15.43 8.91
CA SER A 233 -10.13 -14.16 9.04
C SER A 233 -10.93 -12.89 8.70
N LEU A 234 -12.08 -13.04 8.03
CA LEU A 234 -12.93 -11.92 7.64
C LEU A 234 -13.66 -11.31 8.83
N LEU A 235 -13.39 -10.05 9.11
CA LEU A 235 -14.03 -9.30 10.19
C LEU A 235 -15.46 -8.88 9.83
N TYR A 236 -16.35 -8.90 10.82
CA TYR A 236 -17.74 -8.46 10.67
C TYR A 236 -17.87 -7.04 10.11
N GLN A 237 -16.91 -6.15 10.40
CA GLN A 237 -16.87 -4.77 9.92
C GLN A 237 -16.91 -4.66 8.39
N TYR A 238 -16.46 -5.68 7.65
CA TYR A 238 -16.52 -5.66 6.19
C TYR A 238 -17.95 -5.71 5.63
N LEU A 239 -18.93 -6.15 6.41
CA LEU A 239 -20.33 -6.13 6.00
C LEU A 239 -20.91 -4.71 5.90
N GLU A 240 -20.22 -3.70 6.43
CA GLU A 240 -20.57 -2.29 6.23
C GLU A 240 -20.32 -1.85 4.77
N ILE A 241 -19.42 -2.53 4.06
CA ILE A 241 -19.14 -2.29 2.64
C ILE A 241 -20.21 -3.01 1.82
N LYS A 242 -21.00 -2.24 1.05
CA LYS A 242 -22.15 -2.75 0.28
C LYS A 242 -21.81 -3.98 -0.58
N SER A 243 -20.65 -3.98 -1.23
CA SER A 243 -20.22 -5.06 -2.13
C SER A 243 -20.06 -6.40 -1.44
N PHE A 244 -19.72 -6.43 -0.13
CA PHE A 244 -19.65 -7.66 0.67
C PHE A 244 -21.03 -8.31 0.91
N LEU A 245 -22.11 -7.55 0.77
CA LEU A 245 -23.48 -8.07 0.80
C LEU A 245 -24.01 -8.33 -0.61
N ALA A 246 -23.67 -7.47 -1.58
CA ALA A 246 -24.19 -7.57 -2.94
C ALA A 246 -23.60 -8.76 -3.72
N VAL A 247 -22.30 -9.03 -3.61
CA VAL A 247 -21.64 -10.13 -4.33
C VAL A 247 -22.26 -11.50 -3.99
N PRO A 248 -22.41 -11.88 -2.70
CA PRO A 248 -23.09 -13.13 -2.35
C PRO A 248 -24.54 -13.22 -2.86
N GLN A 249 -25.28 -12.11 -2.88
CA GLN A 249 -26.65 -12.08 -3.39
C GLN A 249 -26.71 -12.35 -4.90
N VAL A 250 -25.80 -11.75 -5.68
CA VAL A 250 -25.71 -11.99 -7.12
C VAL A 250 -25.35 -13.45 -7.40
N LEU A 251 -24.40 -14.02 -6.66
CA LEU A 251 -24.01 -15.43 -6.78
C LEU A 251 -25.17 -16.38 -6.44
N HIS A 252 -25.91 -16.09 -5.37
CA HIS A 252 -27.09 -16.86 -5.00
C HIS A 252 -28.17 -16.82 -6.10
N SER A 253 -28.40 -15.65 -6.70
CA SER A 253 -29.34 -15.52 -7.83
C SER A 253 -28.86 -16.30 -9.06
N ALA A 254 -27.56 -16.32 -9.33
CA ALA A 254 -26.97 -17.07 -10.44
C ALA A 254 -27.14 -18.57 -10.23
N LEU A 255 -26.85 -19.08 -9.03
CA LEU A 255 -27.05 -20.50 -8.66
C LEU A 255 -28.49 -20.96 -8.90
N PHE A 256 -29.47 -20.19 -8.41
CA PHE A 256 -30.88 -20.52 -8.63
C PHE A 256 -31.26 -20.58 -10.12
N THR A 257 -30.65 -19.72 -10.93
CA THR A 257 -30.87 -19.72 -12.39
C THR A 257 -30.24 -20.94 -13.05
N PHE A 258 -29.03 -21.35 -12.63
CA PHE A 258 -28.39 -22.57 -13.11
C PHE A 258 -29.18 -23.83 -12.73
N ASP A 259 -29.62 -23.93 -11.48
CA ASP A 259 -30.45 -25.05 -10.99
C ASP A 259 -31.75 -25.17 -11.81
N LEU A 260 -32.38 -24.03 -12.13
CA LEU A 260 -33.57 -24.00 -12.98
C LEU A 260 -33.27 -24.48 -14.41
N ILE A 261 -32.15 -24.06 -14.99
CA ILE A 261 -31.73 -24.48 -16.33
C ILE A 261 -31.43 -25.98 -16.35
N GLU A 262 -30.71 -26.52 -15.36
CA GLU A 262 -30.44 -27.95 -15.24
C GLU A 262 -31.74 -28.76 -15.10
N SER A 263 -32.69 -28.28 -14.29
CA SER A 263 -34.00 -28.90 -14.13
C SER A 263 -34.80 -28.93 -15.44
N VAL A 264 -34.77 -27.84 -16.20
CA VAL A 264 -35.43 -27.76 -17.51
C VAL A 264 -34.74 -28.68 -18.53
N LEU A 265 -33.41 -28.71 -18.56
CA LEU A 265 -32.64 -29.60 -19.44
C LEU A 265 -32.97 -31.07 -19.18
N ALA A 266 -32.95 -31.49 -17.90
CA ALA A 266 -33.32 -32.85 -17.51
C ALA A 266 -34.75 -33.21 -17.96
N ARG A 267 -35.69 -32.26 -17.86
CA ARG A 267 -37.07 -32.48 -18.32
C ARG A 267 -37.18 -32.57 -19.85
N VAL A 268 -36.39 -31.77 -20.59
CA VAL A 268 -36.34 -31.84 -22.06
C VAL A 268 -35.77 -33.18 -22.50
N GLU A 269 -34.69 -33.66 -21.87
CA GLU A 269 -34.09 -34.96 -22.15
C GLU A 269 -35.08 -36.11 -21.90
N GLU A 270 -35.79 -36.09 -20.77
CA GLU A 270 -36.83 -37.08 -20.45
C GLU A 270 -37.95 -37.09 -21.51
N LEU A 271 -38.41 -35.91 -21.95
CA LEU A 271 -39.45 -35.79 -22.98
C LEU A 271 -38.99 -36.30 -24.34
N ILE A 272 -37.72 -36.07 -24.70
CA ILE A 272 -37.11 -36.64 -25.92
C ILE A 272 -37.07 -38.17 -25.83
N GLU A 273 -36.68 -38.71 -24.67
CA GLU A 273 -36.65 -40.16 -24.44
C GLU A 273 -38.04 -40.80 -24.53
N ILE A 274 -39.06 -40.17 -23.93
CA ILE A 274 -40.46 -40.62 -24.01
C ILE A 274 -40.93 -40.62 -25.47
N LYS A 275 -40.65 -39.55 -26.21
CA LYS A 275 -41.08 -39.41 -27.61
C LYS A 275 -40.38 -40.41 -28.54
N THR A 276 -39.10 -40.68 -28.32
CA THR A 276 -38.37 -41.70 -29.09
C THR A 276 -38.88 -43.11 -28.81
N LYS A 277 -39.22 -43.45 -27.56
CA LYS A 277 -39.88 -44.72 -27.22
C LYS A 277 -41.26 -44.86 -27.87
N SER A 278 -42.12 -43.86 -27.79
CA SER A 278 -43.48 -43.92 -28.37
C SER A 278 -43.47 -44.11 -29.89
N THR A 279 -42.52 -43.47 -30.59
CA THR A 279 -42.40 -43.58 -32.07
C THR A 279 -41.88 -44.97 -32.50
N SER A 280 -41.16 -45.68 -31.62
CA SER A 280 -40.70 -47.04 -31.89
C SER A 280 -41.81 -48.09 -31.70
N GLU A 281 -42.74 -47.86 -30.76
CA GLU A 281 -43.87 -48.75 -30.51
C GLU A 281 -44.98 -48.64 -31.58
N GLU A 282 -45.26 -47.42 -32.08
CA GLU A 282 -46.20 -47.22 -33.19
C GLU A 282 -45.74 -47.86 -34.51
N ASN A 283 -44.43 -47.95 -34.75
CA ASN A 283 -43.87 -48.58 -35.95
C ASN A 283 -43.82 -50.13 -35.89
N VAL A 284 -44.01 -50.73 -34.71
CA VAL A 284 -44.11 -52.19 -34.54
C VAL A 284 -45.56 -52.69 -34.69
N GLY A 285 -46.55 -51.82 -34.47
CA GLY A 285 -47.97 -52.14 -34.60
C GLY A 285 -48.55 -52.08 -36.03
N ILE A 286 -47.77 -51.65 -37.02
CA ILE A 286 -48.15 -51.63 -38.44
C ILE A 286 -47.30 -52.66 -39.20
N LYS A 287 -47.60 -53.95 -39.03
CA LYS A 287 -47.11 -55.03 -39.88
C LYS A 287 -48.14 -56.16 -39.97
#